data_AF-A0A7Y4TMD7-F1
#
_entry.id   AF-A0A7Y4TMD7-F1
#
_cell.length_a   1.000
_cell.length_b   1.000
_cell.length_c   1.000
_cell.angle_alpha   90.00
_cell.angle_beta   90.00
_cell.angle_gamma   90.00
#
_symmetry.space_group_name_H-M   'P 1'
#
loop_
_entity.id
_entity.type
_entity.pdbx_description
1 polymer ?
#
loop_
_entity_poly.entity_id
_entity_poly.type
_entity_poly.pdbx_seq_one_letter_code
_entity_poly.pdbx_strand_id
1 'polypeptide(L)'
;RDKAEGQIGQIEEQLRLKEVELSQNAGQILVLESKINSIPNVKVALEGVTNQLELAKSTYDESLKKYNNAQQQVERESNAQGETIRVVDPANLPQTPENASKRPLLIGLGALLGLGLGFLLVAAFEIPRLLTVQNIEDAKHYTGLPVLASVPDLLSDKEIDTGRRAYALKLAAGCIAAVLSVPILIILLQMSRVIERFS
;
A
#
# COMPACT_ATOMS: atom_id res chain seq x y z
N ARG A 1 125.35 28.17 17.55
CA ARG A 1 124.19 29.04 17.89
C ARG A 1 123.29 29.15 16.67
N ASP A 2 123.85 29.37 15.47
CA ASP A 2 123.13 29.41 14.19
C ASP A 2 122.26 28.18 13.86
N LYS A 3 122.69 26.95 14.20
CA LYS A 3 121.86 25.75 13.99
C LYS A 3 120.58 25.72 14.84
N ALA A 4 120.62 26.28 16.05
CA ALA A 4 119.47 26.28 16.95
C ALA A 4 118.47 27.38 16.56
N GLU A 5 118.96 28.54 16.11
CA GLU A 5 118.11 29.63 15.61
C GLU A 5 117.39 29.24 14.31
N GLY A 6 118.07 28.53 13.40
CA GLY A 6 117.43 27.98 12.20
C GLY A 6 116.36 26.92 12.50
N GLN A 7 116.55 26.09 13.53
CA GLN A 7 115.56 25.09 13.96
C GLN A 7 114.33 25.76 14.61
N ILE A 8 114.52 26.81 15.41
CA ILE A 8 113.41 27.57 16.02
C ILE A 8 112.56 28.24 14.94
N GLY A 9 113.18 28.90 13.95
CA GLY A 9 112.45 29.52 12.84
C GLY A 9 111.69 28.50 11.96
N GLN A 10 112.23 27.30 11.77
CA GLN A 10 111.52 26.21 11.08
C GLN A 10 110.30 25.73 11.87
N ILE A 11 110.42 25.62 13.20
CA ILE A 11 109.33 25.20 14.08
C ILE A 11 108.24 26.26 14.15
N GLU A 12 108.59 27.56 14.23
CA GLU A 12 107.61 28.66 14.20
C GLU A 12 106.83 28.71 12.88
N GLU A 13 107.51 28.49 11.75
CA GLU A 13 106.82 28.42 10.45
C GLU A 13 105.87 27.22 10.38
N GLN A 14 106.29 26.05 10.87
CA GLN A 14 105.41 24.88 10.97
C GLN A 14 104.22 25.11 11.89
N LEU A 15 104.42 25.80 13.02
CA LEU A 15 103.36 26.16 13.96
C LEU A 15 102.33 27.08 13.28
N ARG A 16 102.80 28.11 12.57
CA ARG A 16 101.94 29.04 11.82
C ARG A 16 101.14 28.33 10.73
N LEU A 17 101.77 27.43 9.97
CA LEU A 17 101.09 26.63 8.96
C LEU A 17 100.03 25.73 9.59
N LYS A 18 100.34 25.10 10.72
CA LYS A 18 99.38 24.29 11.50
C LYS A 18 98.23 25.13 12.05
N GLU A 19 98.48 26.34 12.51
CA GLU A 19 97.46 27.29 12.99
C GLU A 19 96.48 27.65 11.86
N VAL A 20 97.01 27.93 10.66
CA VAL A 20 96.20 28.19 9.45
C VAL A 20 95.38 26.97 9.06
N GLU A 21 95.98 25.77 9.10
CA GLU A 21 95.27 24.50 8.82
C GLU A 21 94.15 24.25 9.84
N LEU A 22 94.38 24.51 11.12
CA LEU A 22 93.37 24.41 12.18
C LEU A 22 92.23 25.40 11.97
N SER A 23 92.54 26.65 11.63
CA SER A 23 91.54 27.67 11.33
C SER A 23 90.68 27.29 10.11
N GLN A 24 91.32 26.78 9.05
CA GLN A 24 90.62 26.28 7.87
C GLN A 24 89.73 25.08 8.20
N ASN A 25 90.22 24.11 8.98
CA ASN A 25 89.44 22.96 9.41
C ASN A 25 88.26 23.36 10.30
N ALA A 26 88.46 24.31 11.22
CA ALA A 26 87.37 24.84 12.04
C ALA A 26 86.29 25.52 11.18
N GLY A 27 86.69 26.28 10.15
CA GLY A 27 85.77 26.85 9.17
C GLY A 27 84.99 25.79 8.39
N GLN A 28 85.65 24.71 7.96
CA GLN A 28 85.00 23.59 7.28
C GLN A 28 84.01 22.86 8.19
N ILE A 29 84.37 22.62 9.46
CA ILE A 29 83.49 21.99 10.45
C ILE A 29 82.21 22.82 10.63
N LEU A 30 82.31 24.14 10.78
CA LEU A 30 81.14 25.02 10.92
C LEU A 30 80.21 24.96 9.70
N VAL A 31 80.77 24.89 8.49
CA VAL A 31 79.98 24.74 7.25
C VAL A 31 79.29 23.38 7.21
N LEU A 32 79.97 22.31 7.62
CA LEU A 32 79.40 20.96 7.70
C LEU A 32 78.30 20.87 8.78
N GLU A 33 78.52 21.44 9.97
CA GLU A 33 77.51 21.50 11.03
C GLU A 33 76.27 22.27 10.58
N SER A 34 76.45 23.42 9.92
CA SER A 34 75.33 24.18 9.33
C SER A 34 74.55 23.35 8.30
N LYS A 35 75.25 22.61 7.43
CA LYS A 35 74.62 21.70 6.47
C LYS A 35 73.87 20.57 7.17
N ILE A 36 74.46 19.92 8.16
CA ILE A 36 73.82 18.84 8.94
C ILE A 36 72.54 19.35 9.62
N ASN A 37 72.59 20.54 10.23
CA ASN A 37 71.45 21.16 10.87
C ASN A 37 70.32 21.53 9.89
N SER A 38 70.61 21.68 8.60
CA SER A 38 69.61 21.94 7.56
C SER A 38 68.91 20.68 7.00
N ILE A 39 69.52 19.49 7.16
CA ILE A 39 68.99 18.22 6.64
C ILE A 39 67.57 17.90 7.16
N PRO A 40 67.26 18.06 8.47
CA PRO A 40 65.93 17.79 8.99
C PRO A 40 64.84 18.63 8.30
N ASN A 41 65.11 19.91 8.05
CA ASN A 41 64.15 20.80 7.40
C ASN A 41 63.87 20.38 5.95
N VAL A 42 64.92 19.99 5.21
CA VAL A 42 64.78 19.48 3.84
C VAL A 42 63.97 18.18 3.83
N LYS A 43 64.23 17.28 4.80
CA LYS A 43 63.48 16.02 4.93
C LYS A 43 62.00 16.25 5.21
N VAL A 44 61.68 17.15 6.15
CA VAL A 44 60.29 17.52 6.48
C VAL A 44 59.58 18.15 5.27
N ALA A 45 60.26 19.04 4.54
CA ALA A 45 59.69 19.64 3.34
C ALA A 45 59.39 18.60 2.25
N LEU A 46 60.32 17.65 2.02
CA LEU A 46 60.15 16.58 1.05
C LEU A 46 59.00 15.64 1.44
N GLU A 47 58.90 15.28 2.71
CA GLU A 47 57.79 14.47 3.25
C GLU A 47 56.45 15.20 3.09
N GLY A 48 56.42 16.51 3.38
CA GLY A 48 55.24 17.35 3.17
C GLY A 48 54.76 17.36 1.71
N VAL A 49 55.67 17.52 0.75
CA VAL A 49 55.34 17.47 -0.69
C VAL A 49 54.88 16.07 -1.10
N THR A 50 55.51 15.03 -0.58
CA THR A 50 55.14 13.63 -0.88
C THR A 50 53.73 13.31 -0.39
N ASN A 51 53.41 13.69 0.85
CA ASN A 51 52.09 13.51 1.44
C ASN A 51 51.01 14.29 0.69
N GLN A 52 51.31 15.52 0.25
CA GLN A 52 50.39 16.32 -0.56
C GLN A 52 50.10 15.67 -1.92
N LEU A 53 51.13 15.12 -2.56
CA LEU A 53 50.99 14.40 -3.83
C LEU A 53 50.14 13.13 -3.67
N GLU A 54 50.35 12.37 -2.59
CA GLU A 54 49.56 11.19 -2.29
C GLU A 54 48.08 11.53 -2.01
N LEU A 55 47.83 12.59 -1.22
CA LEU A 55 46.48 13.06 -0.93
C LEU A 55 45.76 13.55 -2.21
N ALA A 56 46.44 14.32 -3.05
CA ALA A 56 45.89 14.80 -4.31
C ALA A 56 45.54 13.63 -5.24
N LYS A 57 46.41 12.62 -5.32
CA LYS A 57 46.15 11.40 -6.10
C LYS A 57 44.95 10.62 -5.57
N SER A 58 44.87 10.40 -4.26
CA SER A 58 43.74 9.72 -3.61
C SER A 58 42.41 10.44 -3.86
N THR A 59 42.41 11.77 -3.76
CA THR A 59 41.22 12.60 -4.02
C THR A 59 40.76 12.51 -5.48
N TYR A 60 41.72 12.50 -6.41
CA TYR A 60 41.44 12.29 -7.84
C TYR A 60 40.83 10.91 -8.11
N ASP A 61 41.43 9.86 -7.55
CA ASP A 61 40.95 8.48 -7.72
C ASP A 61 39.53 8.30 -7.14
N GLU A 62 39.24 8.89 -5.98
CA GLU A 62 37.90 8.88 -5.38
C GLU A 62 36.89 9.62 -6.27
N SER A 63 37.26 10.78 -6.79
CA SER A 63 36.40 11.59 -7.68
C SER A 63 36.11 10.86 -8.99
N LEU A 64 37.13 10.21 -9.58
CA LEU A 64 36.98 9.40 -10.77
C LEU A 64 36.08 8.19 -10.53
N LYS A 65 36.21 7.53 -9.38
CA LYS A 65 35.33 6.42 -8.98
C LYS A 65 33.87 6.88 -8.84
N LYS A 66 33.62 8.04 -8.21
CA LYS A 66 32.28 8.62 -8.10
C LYS A 66 31.70 8.96 -9.47
N TYR A 67 32.49 9.56 -10.37
CA TYR A 67 32.08 9.86 -11.73
C TYR A 67 31.66 8.59 -12.50
N ASN A 68 32.49 7.55 -12.48
CA ASN A 68 32.19 6.29 -13.15
C ASN A 68 30.93 5.62 -12.57
N ASN A 69 30.76 5.63 -11.25
CA ASN A 69 29.55 5.09 -10.61
C ASN A 69 28.29 5.90 -10.95
N ALA A 70 28.40 7.23 -11.07
CA ALA A 70 27.29 8.08 -11.49
C ALA A 70 26.93 7.82 -12.95
N GLN A 71 27.92 7.73 -13.84
CA GLN A 71 27.70 7.41 -15.25
C GLN A 71 27.06 6.02 -15.42
N GLN A 72 27.53 5.00 -14.69
CA GLN A 72 26.91 3.67 -14.69
C GLN A 72 25.48 3.69 -14.13
N GLN A 73 25.21 4.52 -13.12
CA GLN A 73 23.85 4.68 -12.60
C GLN A 73 22.94 5.36 -13.62
N VAL A 74 23.39 6.42 -14.29
CA VAL A 74 22.64 7.08 -15.37
C VAL A 74 22.40 6.13 -16.54
N GLU A 75 23.40 5.34 -16.92
CA GLU A 75 23.24 4.30 -17.96
C GLU A 75 22.24 3.24 -17.51
N ARG A 76 22.31 2.78 -16.25
CA ARG A 76 21.32 1.85 -15.70
C ARG A 76 19.95 2.47 -15.61
N GLU A 77 19.79 3.73 -15.23
CA GLU A 77 18.51 4.42 -15.12
C GLU A 77 17.93 4.69 -16.52
N SER A 78 18.74 5.11 -17.49
CA SER A 78 18.33 5.23 -18.90
C SER A 78 17.88 3.89 -19.48
N ASN A 79 18.60 2.80 -19.18
CA ASN A 79 18.22 1.45 -19.60
C ASN A 79 17.09 0.84 -18.75
N ALA A 80 16.95 1.21 -17.48
CA ALA A 80 15.90 0.76 -16.55
C ALA A 80 14.61 1.61 -16.64
N GLN A 81 14.66 2.81 -17.22
CA GLN A 81 13.49 3.45 -17.82
C GLN A 81 12.97 2.62 -19.01
N GLY A 82 13.83 1.73 -19.54
CA GLY A 82 13.51 0.62 -20.43
C GLY A 82 13.17 -0.69 -19.71
N GLU A 83 13.03 -0.71 -18.38
CA GLU A 83 12.05 -1.59 -17.73
C GLU A 83 10.68 -1.06 -18.15
N THR A 84 10.38 -1.29 -19.44
CA THR A 84 9.03 -1.34 -19.94
C THR A 84 8.29 -2.11 -18.87
N ILE A 85 7.31 -1.49 -18.23
CA ILE A 85 6.38 -2.16 -17.34
C ILE A 85 5.80 -3.29 -18.18
N ARG A 86 6.47 -4.44 -18.13
CA ARG A 86 6.10 -5.61 -18.89
C ARG A 86 5.05 -6.20 -18.01
N VAL A 87 3.83 -6.15 -18.51
CA VAL A 87 2.69 -6.75 -17.87
C VAL A 87 2.99 -8.25 -17.76
N VAL A 88 3.51 -8.67 -16.60
CA VAL A 88 3.86 -10.07 -16.28
C VAL A 88 2.58 -10.90 -16.20
N ASP A 89 1.52 -10.29 -15.70
CA ASP A 89 0.16 -10.82 -15.71
C ASP A 89 -0.81 -9.70 -16.10
N PRO A 90 -1.42 -9.74 -17.29
CA PRO A 90 -2.44 -8.76 -17.66
C PRO A 90 -3.61 -8.84 -16.70
N ALA A 91 -4.19 -7.67 -16.39
CA ALA A 91 -5.37 -7.60 -15.55
C ALA A 91 -6.45 -8.51 -16.14
N ASN A 92 -6.65 -9.65 -15.49
CA ASN A 92 -7.62 -10.63 -15.95
C ASN A 92 -9.00 -10.08 -15.61
N LEU A 93 -9.81 -9.78 -16.62
CA LEU A 93 -11.19 -9.41 -16.36
C LEU A 93 -11.86 -10.60 -15.66
N PRO A 94 -12.63 -10.37 -14.58
CA PRO A 94 -13.30 -11.46 -13.88
C PRO A 94 -14.23 -12.17 -14.86
N GLN A 95 -13.92 -13.44 -15.16
CA GLN A 95 -14.69 -14.26 -16.12
C GLN A 95 -16.12 -14.51 -15.66
N THR A 96 -16.37 -14.37 -14.36
CA THR A 96 -17.69 -14.46 -13.77
C THR A 96 -17.90 -13.24 -12.87
N PRO A 97 -19.09 -12.62 -12.89
CA PRO A 97 -19.41 -11.60 -11.91
C PRO A 97 -19.30 -12.24 -10.53
N GLU A 98 -18.63 -11.57 -9.59
CA GLU A 98 -18.42 -11.96 -8.18
C GLU A 98 -19.69 -12.46 -7.46
N ASN A 99 -20.87 -12.10 -7.98
CA ASN A 99 -22.18 -12.49 -7.47
C ASN A 99 -22.81 -13.73 -8.14
N ALA A 100 -22.17 -14.36 -9.12
CA ALA A 100 -22.75 -15.45 -9.90
C ALA A 100 -23.10 -16.68 -9.05
N SER A 101 -22.24 -17.06 -8.11
CA SER A 101 -22.42 -18.24 -7.25
C SER A 101 -23.62 -18.13 -6.31
N LYS A 102 -24.01 -16.91 -5.91
CA LYS A 102 -25.11 -16.67 -4.97
C LYS A 102 -26.48 -16.57 -5.65
N ARG A 103 -26.55 -16.44 -6.99
CA ARG A 103 -27.81 -16.31 -7.76
C ARG A 103 -28.82 -17.45 -7.54
N PRO A 104 -28.46 -18.74 -7.66
CA PRO A 104 -29.43 -19.83 -7.49
C PRO A 104 -29.95 -19.90 -6.05
N LEU A 105 -29.12 -19.62 -5.06
CA LEU A 105 -29.52 -19.59 -3.65
C LEU A 105 -30.54 -18.48 -3.38
N LEU A 106 -30.33 -17.28 -3.94
CA LEU A 106 -31.26 -16.16 -3.80
C LEU A 106 -32.60 -16.42 -4.49
N ILE A 107 -32.57 -17.02 -5.68
CA ILE A 107 -33.79 -17.42 -6.40
C ILE A 107 -34.55 -18.48 -5.59
N GLY A 108 -33.84 -19.48 -5.04
CA GLY A 108 -34.44 -20.51 -4.20
C GLY A 108 -35.08 -19.96 -2.92
N LEU A 109 -34.38 -19.06 -2.22
CA LEU A 109 -34.88 -18.44 -0.99
C LEU A 109 -36.08 -17.53 -1.28
N GLY A 110 -36.01 -16.71 -2.34
CA GLY A 110 -37.12 -15.87 -2.78
C GLY A 110 -38.35 -16.68 -3.19
N ALA A 111 -38.17 -17.78 -3.91
CA ALA A 111 -39.26 -18.68 -4.28
C ALA A 111 -39.90 -19.34 -3.05
N LEU A 112 -39.09 -19.79 -2.09
CA LEU A 112 -39.58 -20.42 -0.87
C LEU A 112 -40.35 -19.45 0.03
N LEU A 113 -39.84 -18.22 0.22
CA LEU A 113 -40.55 -17.18 0.96
C LEU A 113 -41.82 -16.72 0.24
N GLY A 114 -41.76 -16.55 -1.08
CA GLY A 114 -42.91 -16.15 -1.89
C GLY A 114 -44.04 -17.19 -1.85
N LEU A 115 -43.70 -18.47 -2.01
CA LEU A 115 -44.67 -19.56 -1.87
C LEU A 115 -45.20 -19.66 -0.44
N GLY A 116 -44.33 -19.56 0.57
CA GLY A 116 -44.73 -19.60 1.98
C GLY A 116 -45.75 -18.50 2.32
N LEU A 117 -45.48 -17.26 1.89
CA LEU A 117 -46.42 -16.14 2.06
C LEU A 117 -47.70 -16.34 1.24
N GLY A 118 -47.62 -16.85 0.02
CA GLY A 118 -48.78 -17.16 -0.80
C GLY A 118 -49.71 -18.17 -0.14
N PHE A 119 -49.16 -19.29 0.35
CA PHE A 119 -49.92 -20.30 1.08
C PHE A 119 -50.49 -19.75 2.39
N LEU A 120 -49.73 -18.93 3.12
CA LEU A 120 -50.21 -18.31 4.36
C LEU A 120 -51.40 -17.39 4.09
N LEU A 121 -51.35 -16.59 3.03
CA LEU A 121 -52.48 -15.72 2.64
C LEU A 121 -53.69 -16.54 2.23
N VAL A 122 -53.52 -17.56 1.38
CA VAL A 122 -54.63 -18.45 1.00
C VAL A 122 -55.22 -19.11 2.24
N ALA A 123 -54.39 -19.65 3.14
CA ALA A 123 -54.85 -20.24 4.38
C ALA A 123 -55.63 -19.23 5.25
N ALA A 124 -55.12 -18.02 5.41
CA ALA A 124 -55.75 -16.99 6.24
C ALA A 124 -57.11 -16.51 5.69
N PHE A 125 -57.29 -16.47 4.37
CA PHE A 125 -58.52 -15.99 3.75
C PHE A 125 -59.52 -17.11 3.42
N GLU A 126 -59.03 -18.28 3.00
CA GLU A 126 -59.84 -19.38 2.48
C GLU A 126 -60.28 -20.32 3.61
N ILE A 127 -59.43 -20.63 4.60
CA ILE A 127 -59.81 -21.54 5.71
C ILE A 127 -61.03 -21.03 6.49
N PRO A 128 -61.13 -19.75 6.90
CA PRO A 128 -62.32 -19.27 7.59
C PRO A 128 -63.59 -19.32 6.73
N ARG A 129 -63.43 -19.20 5.41
CA ARG A 129 -64.52 -19.26 4.44
C ARG A 129 -65.03 -20.69 4.25
N LEU A 130 -64.14 -21.69 4.17
CA LEU A 130 -64.52 -23.10 4.09
C LEU A 130 -65.25 -23.61 5.36
N LEU A 131 -64.99 -23.01 6.52
CA LEU A 131 -65.64 -23.39 7.78
C LEU A 131 -66.99 -22.71 8.00
N THR A 132 -67.43 -21.83 7.09
CA THR A 132 -68.71 -21.13 7.15
C THR A 132 -69.58 -21.51 5.96
N VAL A 133 -70.84 -21.88 6.22
CA VAL A 133 -71.83 -22.12 5.17
C VAL A 133 -72.29 -20.76 4.63
N GLN A 134 -71.77 -20.34 3.47
CA GLN A 134 -72.11 -19.05 2.86
C GLN A 134 -73.03 -19.20 1.65
N ASN A 135 -73.02 -20.37 1.00
CA ASN A 135 -73.77 -20.59 -0.23
C ASN A 135 -74.88 -21.65 -0.08
N ILE A 136 -75.89 -21.56 -0.94
CA ILE A 136 -77.04 -22.48 -0.97
C ILE A 136 -76.57 -23.91 -1.25
N GLU A 137 -75.54 -24.05 -2.09
CA GLU A 137 -74.88 -25.32 -2.41
C GLU A 137 -74.17 -25.93 -1.20
N ASP A 138 -73.49 -25.11 -0.39
CA ASP A 138 -72.82 -25.55 0.84
C ASP A 138 -73.84 -26.09 1.84
N ALA A 139 -74.96 -25.37 2.03
CA ALA A 139 -76.02 -25.78 2.96
C ALA A 139 -76.62 -27.13 2.55
N LYS A 140 -76.87 -27.35 1.25
CA LYS A 140 -77.37 -28.63 0.72
C LYS A 140 -76.35 -29.75 0.90
N HIS A 141 -75.07 -29.47 0.69
CA HIS A 141 -73.99 -30.47 0.79
C HIS A 141 -73.74 -30.90 2.24
N TYR A 142 -73.67 -29.95 3.18
CA TYR A 142 -73.39 -30.25 4.60
C TYR A 142 -74.61 -30.79 5.36
N THR A 143 -75.84 -30.40 5.01
CA THR A 143 -77.05 -30.85 5.72
C THR A 143 -77.79 -32.00 5.03
N GLY A 144 -77.51 -32.27 3.76
CA GLY A 144 -78.17 -33.33 2.97
C GLY A 144 -79.66 -33.09 2.67
N LEU A 145 -80.21 -31.92 3.04
CA LEU A 145 -81.62 -31.59 2.88
C LEU A 145 -81.85 -30.66 1.67
N PRO A 146 -82.97 -30.80 0.94
CA PRO A 146 -83.33 -29.87 -0.12
C PRO A 146 -83.65 -28.48 0.47
N VAL A 147 -83.11 -27.42 -0.13
CA VAL A 147 -83.35 -26.04 0.31
C VAL A 147 -84.78 -25.64 -0.05
N LEU A 148 -85.59 -25.38 0.98
CA LEU A 148 -87.04 -25.10 0.84
C LEU A 148 -87.35 -23.64 0.47
N ALA A 149 -86.52 -22.71 0.92
CA ALA A 149 -86.62 -21.28 0.60
C ALA A 149 -85.25 -20.61 0.83
N SER A 150 -84.93 -19.56 0.07
CA SER A 150 -83.78 -18.69 0.32
C SER A 150 -84.29 -17.30 0.66
N VAL A 151 -83.77 -16.72 1.74
CA VAL A 151 -84.06 -15.34 2.11
C VAL A 151 -82.94 -14.48 1.55
N PRO A 152 -83.22 -13.53 0.64
CA PRO A 152 -82.18 -12.61 0.19
C PRO A 152 -81.77 -11.73 1.36
N ASP A 153 -80.46 -11.51 1.53
CA ASP A 153 -79.97 -10.58 2.54
C ASP A 153 -80.51 -9.17 2.22
N LEU A 154 -81.31 -8.63 3.14
CA LEU A 154 -81.79 -7.26 3.09
C LEU A 154 -80.70 -6.37 3.71
N LEU A 155 -79.62 -6.13 2.97
CA LEU A 155 -78.55 -5.23 3.41
C LEU A 155 -79.09 -3.80 3.52
N SER A 156 -78.87 -3.16 4.66
CA SER A 156 -79.13 -1.72 4.82
C SER A 156 -78.13 -0.91 3.99
N ASP A 157 -78.53 0.27 3.48
CA ASP A 157 -77.65 1.14 2.66
C ASP A 157 -76.30 1.44 3.33
N LYS A 158 -76.26 1.45 4.67
CA LYS A 158 -75.05 1.64 5.48
C LYS A 158 -74.10 0.43 5.45
N GLU A 159 -74.62 -0.78 5.33
CA GLU A 159 -73.83 -2.03 5.25
C GLU A 159 -73.20 -2.18 3.87
N ILE A 160 -73.92 -1.76 2.81
CA ILE A 160 -73.42 -1.75 1.43
C ILE A 160 -72.22 -0.80 1.28
N ASP A 161 -72.30 0.42 1.82
CA ASP A 161 -71.20 1.39 1.79
C ASP A 161 -70.00 0.93 2.64
N THR A 162 -70.25 0.34 3.81
CA THR A 162 -69.18 -0.19 4.68
C THR A 162 -68.44 -1.36 4.02
N GLY A 163 -69.16 -2.29 3.37
CA GLY A 163 -68.57 -3.40 2.64
C GLY A 163 -67.72 -2.95 1.44
N ARG A 164 -68.20 -1.95 0.70
CA ARG A 164 -67.48 -1.37 -0.45
C ARG A 164 -66.19 -0.66 -0.01
N ARG A 165 -66.24 0.09 1.10
CA ARG A 165 -65.05 0.73 1.70
C ARG A 165 -64.06 -0.30 2.23
N ALA A 166 -64.52 -1.36 2.89
CA ALA A 166 -63.66 -2.43 3.37
C ALA A 166 -62.96 -3.15 2.21
N TYR A 167 -63.65 -3.40 1.10
CA TYR A 167 -63.04 -3.98 -0.11
C TYR A 167 -62.02 -3.03 -0.75
N ALA A 168 -62.34 -1.73 -0.85
CA ALA A 168 -61.42 -0.71 -1.35
C ALA A 168 -60.16 -0.60 -0.46
N LEU A 169 -60.30 -0.66 0.86
CA LEU A 169 -59.17 -0.65 1.80
C LEU A 169 -58.32 -1.92 1.68
N LYS A 170 -58.92 -3.10 1.48
CA LYS A 170 -58.19 -4.35 1.22
C LYS A 170 -57.40 -4.28 -0.08
N LEU A 171 -57.99 -3.73 -1.15
CA LEU A 171 -57.30 -3.50 -2.42
C LEU A 171 -56.16 -2.49 -2.28
N ALA A 172 -56.39 -1.38 -1.58
CA ALA A 172 -55.38 -0.37 -1.31
C ALA A 172 -54.20 -0.95 -0.49
N ALA A 173 -54.50 -1.72 0.56
CA ALA A 173 -53.49 -2.40 1.37
C ALA A 173 -52.67 -3.40 0.53
N GLY A 174 -53.32 -4.16 -0.37
CA GLY A 174 -52.64 -5.04 -1.31
C GLY A 174 -51.69 -4.29 -2.27
N CYS A 175 -52.13 -3.15 -2.80
CA CYS A 175 -51.29 -2.30 -3.66
C CYS A 175 -50.08 -1.74 -2.90
N ILE A 176 -50.28 -1.28 -1.66
CA ILE A 176 -49.20 -0.77 -0.81
C ILE A 176 -48.18 -1.89 -0.51
N ALA A 177 -48.64 -3.09 -0.17
CA ALA A 177 -47.77 -4.23 0.07
C ALA A 177 -46.95 -4.62 -1.18
N ALA A 178 -47.57 -4.58 -2.37
CA ALA A 178 -46.89 -4.85 -3.63
C ALA A 178 -45.80 -3.82 -3.92
N VAL A 179 -46.09 -2.53 -3.75
CA VAL A 179 -45.11 -1.44 -3.98
C VAL A 179 -43.96 -1.50 -2.97
N LEU A 180 -44.22 -1.85 -1.71
CA LEU A 180 -43.20 -1.94 -0.67
C LEU A 180 -42.36 -3.22 -0.72
N SER A 181 -42.84 -4.28 -1.38
CA SER A 181 -42.14 -5.57 -1.44
C SER A 181 -40.74 -5.46 -2.09
N VAL A 182 -40.62 -4.68 -3.17
CA VAL A 182 -39.37 -4.48 -3.92
C VAL A 182 -38.33 -3.69 -3.13
N PRO A 183 -38.62 -2.50 -2.56
CA PRO A 183 -37.64 -1.74 -1.78
C PRO A 183 -37.22 -2.47 -0.49
N ILE A 184 -38.15 -3.17 0.19
CA ILE A 184 -37.81 -3.99 1.36
C ILE A 184 -36.78 -5.05 1.00
N LEU A 185 -36.95 -5.74 -0.13
CA LEU A 185 -36.02 -6.75 -0.60
C LEU A 185 -34.63 -6.16 -0.92
N ILE A 186 -34.57 -4.97 -1.50
CA ILE A 186 -33.32 -4.25 -1.76
C ILE A 186 -32.60 -3.87 -0.46
N ILE A 187 -33.33 -3.35 0.54
CA ILE A 187 -32.76 -2.98 1.85
C ILE A 187 -32.21 -4.21 2.58
N LEU A 188 -32.93 -5.32 2.56
CA LEU A 188 -32.49 -6.58 3.15
C LEU A 188 -31.16 -7.08 2.54
N LEU A 189 -31.02 -6.95 1.22
CA LEU A 189 -29.78 -7.30 0.50
C LEU A 189 -28.63 -6.35 0.78
N GLN A 190 -28.91 -5.05 0.99
CA GLN A 190 -27.88 -4.10 1.41
C GLN A 190 -27.40 -4.41 2.83
N MET A 191 -28.33 -4.70 3.74
CA MET A 191 -28.01 -5.02 5.13
C MET A 191 -27.14 -6.29 5.23
N SER A 192 -27.41 -7.32 4.42
CA SER A 192 -26.55 -8.52 4.39
C SER A 192 -25.14 -8.21 3.89
N ARG A 193 -24.97 -7.30 2.92
CA ARG A 193 -23.65 -6.88 2.44
C ARG A 193 -22.91 -5.98 3.43
N VAL A 194 -23.62 -5.14 4.17
CA VAL A 194 -23.04 -4.30 5.22
C VAL A 194 -22.46 -5.19 6.31
N ILE A 195 -23.17 -6.26 6.71
CA ILE A 195 -22.70 -7.23 7.70
C ILE A 195 -21.45 -7.97 7.21
N GLU A 196 -21.38 -8.39 5.94
CA GLU A 196 -20.17 -9.00 5.35
C GLU A 196 -18.98 -8.03 5.23
N ARG A 197 -19.20 -6.70 5.21
CA ARG A 197 -18.13 -5.69 5.08
C ARG A 197 -17.53 -5.26 6.43
N PHE A 198 -18.23 -5.51 7.53
CA PHE A 198 -17.78 -5.20 8.90
C PHE A 198 -17.14 -6.40 9.63
N SER A 199 -17.16 -7.60 9.03
CA SER A 199 -16.44 -8.80 9.50
C SER A 199 -15.22 -9.07 8.62
#